data_AF-A0A0R2CRB2-F1
#
_entry.id   AF-A0A0R2CRB2-F1
#
_cell.length_a   1.000
_cell.length_b   1.000
_cell.length_c   1.000
_cell.angle_alpha   90.00
_cell.angle_beta   90.00
_cell.angle_gamma   90.00
#
_symmetry.space_group_name_H-M   'P 1'
#
loop_
_entity.id
_entity.type
_entity.pdbx_description
1 polymer ?
#
loop_
_entity_poly.entity_id
_entity_poly.type
_entity_poly.pdbx_seq_one_letter_code
_entity_poly.pdbx_strand_id
1 'polypeptide(L)' 'MSNAAKVGILVGVLIFIVLFFKLIGGLFRFFLRHPIWFIILLAVGGIGLFFSVAVGGIVIAAVVGGGLIFTIMGGGD' A
#
# COMPACT_ATOMS: atom_id res chain seq x y z
N MET A 1 15.88 -12.13 17.11
CA MET A 1 14.90 -11.10 16.70
C MET A 1 13.96 -10.89 17.87
N SER A 2 13.72 -9.66 18.33
CA SER A 2 12.79 -9.43 19.45
C SER A 2 11.35 -9.73 19.02
N ASN A 3 10.50 -10.13 19.98
CA ASN A 3 9.09 -10.40 19.70
C ASN A 3 8.38 -9.15 19.14
N ALA A 4 8.70 -7.97 19.68
CA ALA A 4 8.20 -6.70 19.17
C ALA A 4 8.60 -6.44 17.70
N ALA A 5 9.84 -6.72 17.31
CA ALA A 5 10.28 -6.58 15.92
C ALA A 5 9.53 -7.53 14.99
N LYS A 6 9.31 -8.78 15.42
CA LYS A 6 8.57 -9.79 14.64
C LYS A 6 7.11 -9.38 14.43
N VAL A 7 6.46 -8.84 15.46
CA VAL A 7 5.07 -8.36 15.37
C VAL A 7 4.96 -7.09 14.53
N GLY A 8 5.86 -6.12 14.69
CA GLY A 8 5.88 -4.90 13.87
C GLY A 8 6.04 -5.19 12.37
N ILE A 9 6.95 -6.12 12.02
CA ILE A 9 7.12 -6.59 10.63
C ILE A 9 5.84 -7.26 10.13
N LEU A 10 5.26 -8.16 10.93
CA LEU A 10 4.04 -8.86 10.55
C LEU A 10 2.91 -7.89 10.26
N VAL A 11 2.68 -6.89 11.12
CA VAL A 11 1.63 -5.88 10.94
C VAL A 11 1.90 -5.01 9.71
N GLY A 12 3.14 -4.55 9.52
CA GLY A 12 3.50 -3.77 8.34
C GLY A 12 3.23 -4.53 7.03
N VAL A 13 3.62 -5.80 6.96
CA VAL A 13 3.34 -6.67 5.81
C VAL A 13 1.84 -6.87 5.60
N LEU A 14 1.07 -7.05 6.67
CA LEU A 14 -0.37 -7.22 6.60
C LEU A 14 -1.08 -5.96 6.04
N ILE A 15 -0.69 -4.78 6.53
CA ILE A 15 -1.18 -3.49 6.02
C ILE A 15 -0.84 -3.33 4.53
N PHE A 16 0.41 -3.63 4.15
CA PHE A 16 0.84 -3.55 2.77
C PHE A 16 -0.01 -4.46 1.86
N ILE A 17 -0.16 -5.74 2.23
CA ILE A 17 -0.92 -6.72 1.45
C ILE A 17 -2.36 -6.28 1.26
N VAL A 18 -3.04 -5.88 2.34
CA VAL A 18 -4.46 -5.47 2.28
C VAL A 18 -4.64 -4.25 1.37
N LEU A 19 -3.81 -3.23 1.55
CA LEU A 19 -3.91 -2.01 0.75
C LEU A 19 -3.49 -2.24 -0.71
N PHE A 20 -2.49 -3.08 -0.95
CA PHE A 20 -2.03 -3.43 -2.29
C PHE A 20 -3.13 -4.14 -3.09
N PHE A 21 -3.76 -5.17 -2.52
CA PHE A 21 -4.88 -5.84 -3.19
C PHE A 21 -6.08 -4.92 -3.38
N LYS A 22 -6.35 -4.01 -2.42
CA LYS A 22 -7.39 -2.98 -2.57
C LYS A 22 -7.08 -2.03 -3.74
N LEU A 23 -5.81 -1.65 -3.93
CA LEU A 23 -5.37 -0.84 -5.05
C LEU A 23 -5.58 -1.57 -6.38
N ILE A 24 -5.12 -2.82 -6.51
CA ILE A 24 -5.28 -3.61 -7.74
C ILE A 24 -6.77 -3.81 -8.06
N GLY A 25 -7.58 -4.16 -7.07
CA GLY A 25 -9.02 -4.30 -7.26
C GLY A 25 -9.69 -2.98 -7.66
N GLY A 26 -9.24 -1.86 -7.11
CA GLY A 26 -9.68 -0.51 -7.51
C GLY A 26 -9.30 -0.17 -8.94
N LEU A 27 -8.06 -0.48 -9.35
CA LEU A 27 -7.55 -0.26 -10.70
C LEU A 27 -8.35 -1.05 -11.73
N PHE A 28 -8.60 -2.33 -11.45
CA PHE A 28 -9.38 -3.20 -12.32
C PHE A 28 -10.82 -2.70 -12.49
N ARG A 29 -11.47 -2.31 -11.38
CA ARG A 29 -12.82 -1.71 -11.43
C ARG A 29 -12.83 -0.39 -12.21
N PHE A 30 -11.79 0.43 -12.09
CA PHE A 30 -11.66 1.66 -12.85
C PHE A 30 -11.54 1.39 -14.35
N PHE A 31 -10.71 0.43 -14.74
CA PHE A 31 -10.56 0.02 -16.15
C PHE A 31 -11.88 -0.47 -16.75
N LEU A 32 -12.67 -1.23 -16.01
CA LEU A 32 -13.96 -1.72 -16.48
C LEU A 32 -15.04 -0.64 -16.53
N ARG A 33 -15.01 0.35 -15.62
CA ARG A 33 -16.04 1.39 -15.55
C ARG A 33 -15.80 2.56 -16.51
N HIS A 34 -14.53 2.86 -16.82
CA HIS A 34 -14.15 4.06 -17.57
C HIS A 34 -13.15 3.73 -18.69
N PRO A 35 -13.56 2.98 -19.72
CA PRO A 35 -12.66 2.54 -20.79
C PRO A 35 -11.99 3.69 -21.56
N ILE A 36 -12.66 4.83 -21.72
CA ILE A 36 -12.12 6.01 -22.42
C ILE A 36 -11.00 6.68 -21.60
N TRP A 37 -11.23 6.90 -20.30
CA TRP A 37 -10.21 7.46 -19.41
C TRP A 37 -8.99 6.57 -19.28
N PHE A 38 -9.19 5.25 -19.30
CA PHE A 38 -8.10 4.28 -19.37
C PHE A 38 -7.23 4.48 -20.61
N ILE A 39 -7.83 4.61 -21.80
CA ILE A 39 -7.06 4.82 -23.04
C ILE A 39 -6.26 6.13 -22.99
N ILE A 40 -6.85 7.21 -22.47
CA ILE A 40 -6.14 8.49 -22.31
C ILE A 40 -4.99 8.36 -21.31
N LEU A 41 -5.24 7.79 -20.13
CA LEU A 41 -4.21 7.55 -19.12
C LEU A 41 -3.13 6.59 -19.62
N LEU A 42 -3.47 5.64 -20.48
CA LEU A 42 -2.51 4.72 -21.11
C LEU A 42 -1.64 5.46 -22.12
N ALA A 43 -2.24 6.30 -22.99
CA ALA A 43 -1.52 7.06 -24.01
C ALA A 43 -0.54 8.09 -23.42
N VAL A 44 -0.89 8.69 -22.28
CA VAL A 44 -0.06 9.70 -21.58
C VAL A 44 0.86 9.03 -20.53
N GLY A 45 0.78 7.71 -20.34
CA GLY A 45 1.54 6.99 -19.30
C GLY A 45 1.10 7.28 -17.86
N GLY A 46 -0.02 7.99 -17.68
CA GLY A 46 -0.56 8.39 -16.37
C GLY A 46 -0.96 7.22 -15.47
N ILE A 47 -1.24 6.04 -16.02
CA ILE A 47 -1.51 4.82 -15.21
C ILE A 47 -0.28 4.44 -14.39
N GLY A 48 0.91 4.47 -14.99
CA GLY A 48 2.15 4.14 -14.30
C GLY A 48 2.48 5.14 -13.19
N LEU A 49 2.24 6.43 -13.43
CA LEU A 49 2.40 7.48 -12.42
C LEU A 49 1.42 7.31 -11.26
N PHE A 50 0.12 7.14 -11.54
CA PHE A 50 -0.88 6.91 -10.51
C PHE A 50 -0.56 5.66 -9.68
N PHE A 51 -0.19 4.56 -10.35
CA PHE A 51 0.16 3.32 -9.67
C PHE A 51 1.39 3.50 -8.78
N SER A 52 2.43 4.21 -9.25
CA SER A 52 3.65 4.45 -8.48
C SER A 52 3.39 5.32 -7.25
N VAL A 53 2.59 6.38 -7.39
CA VAL A 53 2.18 7.24 -6.26
C VAL A 53 1.35 6.45 -5.26
N ALA A 54 0.39 5.65 -5.73
CA ALA A 54 -0.46 4.85 -4.86
C ALA A 54 0.33 3.77 -4.11
N VAL A 55 1.20 3.02 -4.79
CA VAL A 55 2.10 2.05 -4.16
C VAL A 55 3.04 2.74 -3.17
N GLY A 56 3.60 3.89 -3.52
CA GLY A 56 4.43 4.69 -2.61
C GLY A 56 3.68 5.06 -1.33
N GLY A 57 2.45 5.53 -1.45
CA GLY A 57 1.58 5.82 -0.29
C GLY A 57 1.30 4.58 0.57
N ILE A 58 1.09 3.41 -0.05
CA ILE A 58 0.89 2.14 0.65
C ILE A 58 2.15 1.71 1.40
N VAL A 59 3.32 1.84 0.79
CA VAL A 59 4.61 1.54 1.43
C VAL A 59 4.82 2.44 2.65
N ILE A 60 4.57 3.75 2.51
CA ILE A 60 4.66 4.69 3.63
C ILE A 60 3.69 4.28 4.75
N ALA A 61 2.44 3.98 4.42
CA ALA A 61 1.45 3.53 5.42
C ALA A 61 1.87 2.23 6.12
N ALA A 62 2.46 1.28 5.39
CA ALA A 62 2.98 0.03 5.95
C ALA A 62 4.16 0.26 6.91
N VAL A 63 5.10 1.13 6.53
CA VAL A 63 6.25 1.49 7.37
C VAL A 63 5.80 2.25 8.62
N VAL A 64 4.92 3.25 8.47
CA VAL A 64 4.39 4.02 9.60
C VAL A 64 3.57 3.13 10.51
N GLY A 65 2.70 2.28 9.97
CA GLY A 65 1.88 1.35 10.76
C GLY A 65 2.71 0.32 11.51
N GLY A 66 3.66 -0.35 10.84
CA GLY A 66 4.56 -1.32 11.47
C GLY A 66 5.50 -0.69 12.50
N GLY A 67 6.02 0.50 12.21
CA GLY A 67 6.84 1.29 13.12
C GLY A 67 6.08 1.75 14.35
N LEU A 68 4.82 2.19 14.19
CA LEU A 68 3.96 2.59 15.31
C LEU A 68 3.75 1.42 16.29
N ILE A 69 3.46 0.22 15.77
CA ILE A 69 3.30 -0.99 16.59
C ILE A 69 4.59 -1.36 17.30
N PHE A 70 5.74 -1.24 16.63
CA PHE A 70 7.03 -1.48 17.25
C PHE A 70 7.30 -0.53 18.42
N THR A 71 7.02 0.77 18.26
CA THR A 71 7.19 1.77 19.33
C THR A 71 6.24 1.51 20.50
N ILE A 72 4.98 1.15 20.24
CA ILE A 72 4.00 0.84 21.29
C ILE A 72 4.38 -0.43 22.06
N MET A 73 4.85 -1.47 21.36
CA MET A 73 5.22 -2.74 21.99
C MET A 73 6.63 -2.72 22.61
N GLY A 74 7.52 -1.85 22.15
CA GLY A 74 8.89 -1.70 22.64
C GLY A 74 9.05 -0.61 23.71
N GLY A 75 8.07 0.27 23.91
CA GLY A 75 8.06 1.25 25.00
C GLY A 75 7.47 0.73 26.32
N GLY A 76 7.22 -0.58 26.42
CA GLY A 76 6.73 -1.25 27.62
C GLY A 76 7.82 -1.85 28.52
N ASP A 77 9.09 -1.71 28.11
CA ASP A 77 10.29 -2.08 28.87
C ASP A 77 11.08 -0.82 29.26
#